data_AF-A0A077RVL8-F1
#
_entry.id   AF-A0A077RVL8-F1
#
_cell.length_a   1.000
_cell.length_b   1.000
_cell.length_c   1.000
_cell.angle_alpha   90.00
_cell.angle_beta   90.00
_cell.angle_gamma   90.00
#
_symmetry.space_group_name_H-M   'P 1'
#
loop_
_entity.id
_entity.type
_entity.pdbx_description
1 polymer ?
#
loop_
_entity_poly.entity_id
_entity_poly.type
_entity_poly.pdbx_seq_one_letter_code
_entity_poly.pdbx_strand_id
1 'polypeptide(L)'
;MVDEPTAKCHHGETSDKSYNLDDVHVPGEKRAYTKTLKGIELHGNETLEIVCTNKPHKADEMITRFWRKAGGCIRKIVGLGVHYTREDEPPQMAAVLQLCVDELCLVYHIAAATKW
;
A
#
# COMPACT_ATOMS: atom_id res chain seq x y z
N MET A 1 25.60 20.68 39.15
CA MET A 1 24.55 19.91 38.45
C MET A 1 24.28 20.67 37.17
N VAL A 2 24.38 19.99 36.03
CA VAL A 2 24.29 20.59 34.69
C VAL A 2 22.83 20.70 34.32
N ASP A 3 22.35 21.92 34.01
CA ASP A 3 21.04 22.14 33.44
C ASP A 3 20.98 21.54 32.02
N GLU A 4 20.00 20.67 31.80
CA GLU A 4 19.73 19.99 30.54
C GLU A 4 18.97 20.95 29.60
N PRO A 5 19.34 21.08 28.30
CA PRO A 5 18.66 22.01 27.41
C PRO A 5 17.29 21.46 27.01
N THR A 6 16.24 22.16 27.40
CA THR A 6 14.87 21.84 27.04
C THR A 6 14.70 21.97 25.51
N ALA A 7 14.60 20.84 24.82
CA ALA A 7 14.28 20.80 23.41
C ALA A 7 12.86 21.37 23.19
N LYS A 8 12.77 22.53 22.53
CA LYS A 8 11.51 23.10 22.07
C LYS A 8 10.93 22.19 20.97
N CYS A 9 10.00 21.31 21.35
CA CYS A 9 9.13 20.66 20.37
C CYS A 9 8.20 21.73 19.78
N HIS A 10 8.46 22.11 18.53
CA HIS A 10 7.53 22.88 17.74
C HIS A 10 6.29 22.02 17.49
N HIS A 11 5.24 22.25 18.27
CA HIS A 11 3.92 21.72 17.97
C HIS A 11 3.41 22.49 16.75
N GLY A 12 3.75 21.98 15.56
CA GLY A 12 3.08 22.40 14.34
C GLY A 12 1.62 22.00 14.47
N GLU A 13 0.71 22.98 14.50
CA GLU A 13 -0.71 22.73 14.28
C GLU A 13 -0.85 22.13 12.89
N THR A 14 -0.92 20.80 12.80
CA THR A 14 -1.35 20.13 11.60
C THR A 14 -2.82 20.45 11.45
N SER A 15 -3.15 21.33 10.49
CA SER A 15 -4.53 21.56 10.07
C SER A 15 -5.19 20.21 9.87
N ASP A 16 -6.16 19.89 10.73
CA ASP A 16 -6.96 18.68 10.73
C ASP A 16 -7.90 18.72 9.51
N LYS A 17 -7.29 18.71 8.33
CA LYS A 17 -7.95 18.38 7.08
C LYS A 17 -7.92 16.87 7.03
N SER A 18 -8.76 16.23 7.84
CA SER A 18 -9.23 14.89 7.52
C SER A 18 -9.93 15.00 6.16
N TYR A 19 -9.17 14.82 5.08
CA TYR A 19 -9.78 14.46 3.81
C TYR A 19 -10.64 13.23 4.15
N ASN A 20 -11.92 13.24 3.80
CA ASN A 20 -12.72 12.01 3.77
C ASN A 20 -12.01 11.10 2.76
N LEU A 21 -10.98 10.39 3.22
CA LEU A 21 -10.40 9.27 2.53
C LEU A 21 -11.54 8.26 2.57
N ASP A 22 -12.25 8.12 1.45
CA ASP A 22 -13.30 7.13 1.31
C ASP A 22 -12.77 5.82 1.90
N ASP A 23 -13.40 5.41 3.00
CA ASP A 23 -13.09 4.22 3.75
C ASP A 23 -12.89 3.05 2.77
N VAL A 24 -11.91 2.18 3.04
CA VAL A 24 -11.82 0.92 2.32
C VAL A 24 -13.01 0.06 2.74
N HIS A 25 -14.16 0.27 2.11
CA HIS A 25 -15.37 -0.49 2.35
C HIS A 25 -15.12 -1.92 1.88
N VAL A 26 -14.97 -2.84 2.83
CA VAL A 26 -14.85 -4.26 2.55
C VAL A 26 -16.25 -4.76 2.18
N PRO A 27 -16.51 -5.17 0.92
CA PRO A 27 -17.82 -5.66 0.52
C PRO A 27 -18.19 -6.91 1.32
N GLY A 28 -19.42 -6.97 1.84
CA GLY A 28 -19.91 -8.13 2.58
C GLY A 28 -19.93 -9.43 1.77
N GLU A 29 -20.07 -9.34 0.44
CA GLU A 29 -19.94 -10.48 -0.49
C GLU A 29 -18.53 -10.51 -1.11
N LYS A 30 -17.65 -11.36 -0.57
CA LYS A 30 -16.25 -11.48 -1.03
C LYS A 30 -16.17 -12.23 -2.37
N ARG A 31 -16.33 -11.50 -3.48
CA ARG A 31 -16.07 -12.05 -4.83
C ARG A 31 -14.57 -11.99 -5.15
N ALA A 32 -14.03 -13.10 -5.66
CA ALA A 32 -12.65 -13.15 -6.10
C ALA A 32 -12.44 -12.29 -7.35
N TYR A 33 -11.49 -11.37 -7.32
CA TYR A 33 -11.24 -10.44 -8.43
C TYR A 33 -9.75 -10.16 -8.65
N THR A 34 -9.47 -9.81 -9.89
CA THR A 34 -8.21 -9.21 -10.31
C THR A 34 -8.57 -8.14 -11.32
N LYS A 35 -8.08 -6.92 -11.11
CA LYS A 35 -8.20 -5.80 -12.04
C LYS A 35 -6.79 -5.32 -12.36
N THR A 36 -6.50 -5.19 -13.64
CA THR A 36 -5.23 -4.66 -14.11
C THR A 36 -5.47 -3.32 -14.79
N LEU A 37 -4.76 -2.30 -14.34
CA LEU A 37 -4.70 -0.99 -14.95
C LEU A 37 -3.34 -0.87 -15.62
N LYS A 38 -3.31 -0.50 -16.90
CA LYS A 38 -2.07 -0.36 -17.68
C LYS A 38 -2.02 1.01 -18.31
N GLY A 39 -0.81 1.47 -18.63
CA GLY A 39 -0.62 2.75 -19.31
C GLY A 39 -1.04 3.94 -18.43
N ILE A 40 -0.93 3.80 -17.11
CA ILE A 40 -1.15 4.94 -16.22
C ILE A 40 0.04 5.87 -16.39
N GLU A 41 -0.19 7.01 -17.03
CA GLU A 41 0.86 8.00 -17.27
C GLU A 41 1.35 8.59 -15.95
N LEU A 42 2.67 8.54 -15.77
CA LEU A 42 3.41 9.25 -14.74
C LEU A 42 4.12 10.46 -15.36
N HIS A 43 4.66 11.32 -14.51
CA HIS A 43 5.51 12.41 -14.98
C HIS A 43 6.71 11.87 -15.76
N GLY A 44 7.06 12.51 -16.88
CA GLY A 44 8.23 12.13 -17.68
C GLY A 44 7.98 11.04 -18.74
N ASN A 45 6.72 10.86 -19.18
CA ASN A 45 6.31 9.82 -20.15
C ASN A 45 6.57 8.38 -19.69
N GLU A 46 6.74 8.17 -18.38
CA GLU A 46 6.77 6.84 -17.80
C GLU A 46 5.33 6.33 -17.63
N THR A 47 5.13 5.02 -17.73
CA THR A 47 3.81 4.41 -17.55
C THR A 47 3.85 3.35 -16.48
N LEU A 48 2.82 3.30 -15.64
CA LEU A 48 2.68 2.32 -14.57
C LEU A 48 1.64 1.24 -14.93
N GLU A 49 1.94 -0.01 -14.57
CA GLU A 49 0.96 -1.09 -14.50
C GLU A 49 0.62 -1.40 -13.03
N ILE A 50 -0.66 -1.32 -12.69
CA ILE A 50 -1.18 -1.63 -11.36
C ILE A 50 -2.05 -2.88 -11.44
N VAL A 51 -1.77 -3.87 -10.60
CA VAL A 51 -2.60 -5.06 -10.42
C VAL A 51 -3.29 -4.99 -9.06
N CYS A 52 -4.60 -4.78 -9.06
CA CYS A 52 -5.44 -4.84 -7.86
C CYS A 52 -6.05 -6.23 -7.74
N THR A 53 -5.89 -6.92 -6.61
CA THR A 53 -6.45 -8.28 -6.46
C THR A 53 -6.70 -8.65 -5.00
N ASN A 54 -7.67 -9.53 -4.78
CA ASN A 54 -7.82 -10.30 -3.54
C ASN A 54 -7.51 -11.80 -3.73
N LYS A 55 -6.92 -12.18 -4.87
CA LYS A 55 -6.57 -13.58 -5.17
C LYS A 55 -5.14 -13.85 -4.73
N PRO A 56 -4.89 -14.76 -3.75
CA PRO A 56 -3.54 -15.03 -3.25
C PRO A 56 -2.57 -15.51 -4.34
N HIS A 57 -3.03 -16.40 -5.24
CA HIS A 57 -2.20 -16.88 -6.35
C HIS A 57 -1.73 -15.75 -7.29
N LYS A 58 -2.55 -14.71 -7.46
CA LYS A 58 -2.22 -13.59 -8.34
C LYS A 58 -1.24 -12.64 -7.66
N ALA A 59 -1.39 -12.45 -6.35
CA ALA A 59 -0.40 -11.72 -5.56
C ALA A 59 0.97 -12.42 -5.61
N ASP A 60 1.01 -13.75 -5.45
CA ASP A 60 2.25 -14.53 -5.55
C ASP A 60 2.90 -14.44 -6.95
N GLU A 61 2.09 -14.50 -8.01
CA GLU A 61 2.56 -14.28 -9.39
C GLU A 61 3.23 -12.90 -9.54
N MET A 62 2.63 -11.85 -8.97
CA MET A 62 3.19 -10.50 -9.00
C MET A 62 4.46 -10.38 -8.17
N ILE A 63 4.52 -10.99 -6.99
CA ILE A 63 5.74 -11.05 -6.17
C ILE A 63 6.88 -11.74 -6.94
N THR A 64 6.60 -12.83 -7.64
CA THR A 64 7.59 -13.51 -8.49
C THR A 64 8.06 -12.62 -9.66
N ARG A 65 7.19 -11.78 -10.22
CA ARG A 65 7.57 -10.80 -11.23
C ARG A 65 8.47 -9.70 -10.64
N PHE A 66 8.15 -9.21 -9.44
CA PHE A 66 8.99 -8.25 -8.73
C PHE A 66 10.39 -8.82 -8.45
N TRP A 67 10.49 -10.06 -7.97
CA TRP A 67 11.78 -10.73 -7.77
C TRP A 67 12.60 -10.82 -9.06
N ARG A 68 11.98 -11.11 -10.20
CA ARG A 68 12.67 -11.13 -11.49
C ARG A 68 13.15 -9.75 -11.93
N LYS A 69 12.39 -8.69 -11.67
CA LYS A 69 12.80 -7.29 -11.94
C LYS A 69 13.89 -6.80 -10.98
N ALA A 70 13.81 -7.22 -9.72
CA ALA A 70 14.78 -6.85 -8.71
C ALA A 70 16.08 -7.67 -8.81
N GLY A 71 16.00 -8.88 -9.36
CA GLY A 71 17.12 -9.80 -9.54
C GLY A 71 18.22 -9.23 -10.44
N GLY A 72 19.47 -9.58 -10.13
CA GLY A 72 20.66 -9.12 -10.89
C GLY A 72 21.12 -7.69 -10.56
N CYS A 73 20.39 -6.96 -9.72
CA CYS A 73 20.78 -5.63 -9.26
C CYS A 73 21.28 -5.68 -7.81
N ILE A 74 22.44 -5.07 -7.55
CA ILE A 74 23.04 -5.00 -6.20
C ILE A 74 22.16 -4.16 -5.25
N ARG A 75 21.43 -3.18 -5.79
CA ARG A 75 20.49 -2.33 -5.05
C ARG A 75 19.26 -2.07 -5.90
N LYS A 76 18.08 -2.24 -5.29
CA LYS A 76 16.78 -1.91 -5.87
C LYS A 76 15.92 -1.23 -4.82
N ILE A 77 15.12 -0.27 -5.26
CA ILE A 77 14.17 0.45 -4.42
C ILE A 77 12.81 -0.23 -4.58
N VAL A 78 12.15 -0.45 -3.45
CA VAL A 78 10.83 -1.06 -3.40
C VAL A 78 9.92 -0.09 -2.65
N GLY A 79 8.83 0.34 -3.29
CA GLY A 79 7.77 1.09 -2.63
C GLY A 79 6.88 0.14 -1.85
N LEU A 80 6.62 0.45 -0.58
CA LEU A 80 5.75 -0.32 0.31
C LEU A 80 4.72 0.61 0.95
N GLY A 81 3.44 0.24 0.85
CA GLY A 81 2.33 0.91 1.54
C GLY A 81 1.42 -0.12 2.21
N VAL A 82 0.96 0.16 3.42
CA VAL A 82 -0.02 -0.68 4.11
C VAL A 82 -1.16 0.21 4.58
N HIS A 83 -2.39 -0.19 4.26
CA HIS A 83 -3.61 0.44 4.76
C HIS A 83 -4.29 -0.49 5.74
N TYR A 84 -4.77 0.06 6.86
CA TYR A 84 -5.40 -0.68 7.95
C TYR A 84 -6.93 -0.49 7.93
N THR A 85 -7.65 -1.37 8.62
CA THR A 85 -9.06 -1.16 8.97
C THR A 85 -9.22 0.04 9.89
N ARG A 86 -10.46 0.53 10.04
CA ARG A 86 -10.76 1.73 10.82
C ARG A 86 -10.29 1.61 12.28
N GLU A 87 -9.90 2.74 12.86
CA GLU A 87 -9.36 2.77 14.22
C GLU A 87 -10.41 2.52 15.31
N ASP A 88 -11.67 2.82 15.01
CA ASP A 88 -12.80 2.67 15.92
C ASP A 88 -13.31 1.21 16.03
N GLU A 89 -12.78 0.30 15.22
CA GLU A 89 -13.07 -1.14 15.26
C GLU A 89 -11.81 -1.96 15.62
N PRO A 90 -11.44 -2.02 16.91
CA PRO A 90 -10.31 -2.82 17.35
C PRO A 90 -10.60 -4.34 17.25
N PRO A 91 -9.60 -5.17 16.91
CA PRO A 91 -8.21 -4.81 16.60
C PRO A 91 -8.04 -4.25 15.17
N GLN A 92 -7.19 -3.23 15.01
CA GLN A 92 -6.78 -2.76 13.68
C GLN A 92 -6.02 -3.86 12.94
N MET A 93 -6.41 -4.13 11.70
CA MET A 93 -5.82 -5.17 10.86
C MET A 93 -5.41 -4.60 9.52
N ALA A 94 -4.32 -5.10 8.95
CA ALA A 94 -3.90 -4.70 7.61
C ALA A 94 -4.98 -5.12 6.59
N ALA A 95 -5.58 -4.14 5.92
CA ALA A 95 -6.65 -4.32 4.95
C ALA A 95 -6.12 -4.40 3.52
N VAL A 96 -5.10 -3.60 3.20
CA VAL A 96 -4.49 -3.54 1.86
C VAL A 96 -2.97 -3.44 1.97
N LEU A 97 -2.26 -4.23 1.17
CA LEU A 97 -0.82 -4.12 0.94
C LEU A 97 -0.57 -3.58 -0.46
N GLN A 98 0.27 -2.56 -0.57
CA GLN A 98 0.77 -2.02 -1.82
C GLN A 98 2.27 -2.28 -1.93
N LEU A 99 2.69 -2.85 -3.07
CA LEU A 99 4.09 -3.14 -3.36
C LEU A 99 4.43 -2.68 -4.77
N CYS A 100 5.44 -1.83 -4.92
CA CYS A 100 5.85 -1.30 -6.22
C CYS A 100 7.35 -1.51 -6.46
N VAL A 101 7.70 -1.98 -7.66
CA VAL A 101 9.08 -2.13 -8.13
C VAL A 101 9.14 -1.65 -9.57
N ASP A 102 9.98 -0.63 -9.81
CA ASP A 102 10.07 0.06 -11.08
C ASP A 102 8.65 0.49 -11.57
N GLU A 103 8.24 0.08 -12.77
CA GLU A 103 6.95 0.42 -13.38
C GLU A 103 5.78 -0.52 -13.05
N LEU A 104 5.94 -1.42 -12.06
CA LEU A 104 4.91 -2.38 -11.65
C LEU A 104 4.48 -2.15 -10.20
N CYS A 105 3.17 -2.12 -9.97
CA CYS A 105 2.57 -2.08 -8.64
C CYS A 105 1.53 -3.19 -8.43
N LEU A 106 1.54 -3.76 -7.23
CA LEU A 106 0.54 -4.70 -6.71
C LEU A 106 -0.25 -3.98 -5.62
N VAL A 107 -1.58 -4.03 -5.70
CA VAL A 107 -2.50 -3.62 -4.64
C VAL A 107 -3.26 -4.88 -4.21
N TYR A 108 -2.82 -5.48 -3.12
CA TYR A 108 -3.39 -6.71 -2.57
C TYR A 108 -4.38 -6.40 -1.44
N HIS A 109 -5.67 -6.67 -1.67
CA HIS A 109 -6.71 -6.48 -0.66
C HIS A 109 -6.77 -7.69 0.27
N ILE A 110 -5.97 -7.65 1.34
CA ILE A 110 -5.84 -8.70 2.36
C ILE A 110 -7.20 -9.01 2.98
N ALA A 111 -7.94 -8.00 3.42
CA ALA A 111 -9.24 -8.17 4.09
C ALA A 111 -10.27 -8.92 3.22
N ALA A 112 -10.19 -8.74 1.90
CA ALA A 112 -11.05 -9.42 0.93
C ALA A 112 -10.51 -10.79 0.49
N ALA A 113 -9.25 -11.11 0.78
CA ALA A 113 -8.59 -12.37 0.40
C ALA A 113 -8.69 -13.45 1.47
N THR A 114 -8.65 -13.05 2.74
CA THR A 114 -8.77 -13.96 3.88
C THR A 114 -10.23 -14.13 4.27
N LYS A 115 -10.67 -15.37 4.51
CA LYS A 115 -11.87 -15.63 5.33
C LYS A 115 -11.48 -15.23 6.75
N TRP A 116 -12.16 -14.23 7.29
CA TRP A 116 -12.03 -13.89 8.71
C TRP A 116 -13.06 -14.72 9.45
#